data_AF-A0A350MNI9-F1
#
_entry.id   AF-A0A350MNI9-F1
#
_cell.length_a   1.000
_cell.length_b   1.000
_cell.length_c   1.000
_cell.angle_alpha   90.00
_cell.angle_beta   90.00
_cell.angle_gamma   90.00
#
_symmetry.space_group_name_H-M   'P 1'
#
loop_
_entity.id
_entity.type
_entity.pdbx_description
1 polymer ?
#
loop_
_entity_poly.entity_id
_entity_poly.type
_entity_poly.pdbx_seq_one_letter_code
_entity_poly.pdbx_strand_id
1 'polypeptide(L)'
;MKNLKEKNLLLEMLRKNPICQYACEKTGVARSTYYRWKKEDARFSKLADEALREGVMLVNDLAENQLLSAIKDRNMTGIIFWLRNHHTSYTDKIQISGKIETNQELSPSQKALVKKALKLSGLDNKNNK
;
A
#
# COMPACT_ATOMS: atom_id res chain seq x y z
N MET A 1 34.22 -17.12 -9.78
CA MET A 1 33.22 -18.21 -9.63
C MET A 1 32.61 -18.31 -8.23
N LYS A 2 33.36 -18.12 -7.11
CA LYS A 2 32.82 -18.19 -5.72
C LYS A 2 31.57 -17.31 -5.49
N ASN A 3 31.61 -16.03 -5.88
CA ASN A 3 30.50 -15.09 -5.68
C ASN A 3 29.18 -15.47 -6.38
N LEU A 4 29.18 -16.19 -7.51
CA LEU A 4 27.93 -16.44 -8.24
C LEU A 4 27.07 -17.51 -7.54
N LYS A 5 27.71 -18.55 -7.00
CA LYS A 5 27.02 -19.58 -6.22
C LYS A 5 26.44 -18.99 -4.93
N GLU A 6 27.22 -18.17 -4.23
CA GLU A 6 26.79 -17.49 -3.00
C GLU A 6 25.63 -16.52 -3.26
N LYS A 7 25.72 -15.72 -4.34
CA LYS A 7 24.61 -14.85 -4.79
C LYS A 7 23.35 -15.66 -5.05
N ASN A 8 23.43 -16.74 -5.81
CA ASN A 8 22.26 -17.58 -6.12
C ASN A 8 21.67 -18.21 -4.87
N LEU A 9 22.51 -18.77 -3.98
CA LEU A 9 22.04 -19.37 -2.73
C LEU A 9 21.33 -18.34 -1.84
N LEU A 10 21.87 -17.13 -1.75
CA LEU A 10 21.25 -16.02 -1.01
C LEU A 10 19.91 -15.61 -1.62
N LEU A 11 19.81 -15.54 -2.95
CA LEU A 11 18.54 -15.24 -3.63
C LEU A 11 17.49 -16.32 -3.37
N GLU A 12 17.84 -17.60 -3.48
CA GLU A 12 16.94 -18.71 -3.13
C GLU A 12 16.48 -18.65 -1.67
N MET A 13 17.38 -18.24 -0.77
CA MET A 13 17.05 -18.08 0.64
C MET A 13 16.07 -16.93 0.88
N LEU A 14 16.27 -15.80 0.20
CA LEU A 14 15.39 -14.63 0.29
C LEU A 14 13.98 -14.91 -0.24
N ARG A 15 13.85 -15.74 -1.29
CA ARG A 15 12.53 -16.21 -1.79
C ARG A 15 11.73 -17.01 -0.78
N LYS A 16 12.41 -17.69 0.14
CA LYS A 16 11.76 -18.51 1.18
C LYS A 16 11.59 -17.77 2.49
N ASN A 17 12.52 -16.87 2.79
CA ASN A 17 12.50 -16.06 4.00
C ASN A 17 13.01 -14.65 3.68
N PRO A 18 12.14 -13.63 3.61
CA PRO A 18 12.50 -12.28 3.21
C PRO A 18 13.28 -11.49 4.28
N ILE A 19 13.76 -12.14 5.34
CA ILE A 19 14.57 -11.52 6.38
C ILE A 19 16.05 -11.55 5.95
N CYS A 20 16.57 -10.42 5.48
CA CYS A 20 17.96 -10.33 4.98
C CYS A 20 19.01 -10.82 5.98
N GLN A 21 18.86 -10.51 7.28
CA GLN A 21 19.78 -10.98 8.32
C GLN A 21 19.86 -12.51 8.33
N TYR A 22 18.69 -13.15 8.40
CA TYR A 22 18.58 -14.59 8.46
C TYR A 22 19.10 -15.25 7.18
N ALA A 23 18.76 -14.69 6.01
CA ALA A 23 19.25 -15.20 4.73
C ALA A 23 20.79 -15.10 4.62
N CYS A 24 21.37 -13.98 5.07
CA CYS A 24 22.81 -13.77 5.14
C CYS A 24 23.49 -14.80 6.05
N GLU A 25 22.99 -14.98 7.27
CA GLU A 25 23.52 -15.96 8.23
C GLU A 25 23.44 -17.39 7.69
N LYS A 26 22.29 -17.78 7.13
CA LYS A 26 22.09 -19.15 6.60
C LYS A 26 22.92 -19.46 5.38
N THR A 27 23.35 -18.46 4.63
CA THR A 27 24.16 -18.64 3.41
C THR A 27 25.65 -18.34 3.62
N GLY A 28 26.04 -17.95 4.85
CA GLY A 28 27.43 -17.58 5.17
C GLY A 28 27.88 -16.28 4.51
N VAL A 29 26.95 -15.45 4.03
CA VAL A 29 27.24 -14.17 3.40
C VAL A 29 27.11 -13.06 4.44
N ALA A 30 28.16 -12.27 4.65
CA ALA A 30 28.05 -11.09 5.51
C ALA A 30 27.06 -10.07 4.92
N ARG A 31 26.24 -9.43 5.75
CA ARG A 31 25.29 -8.39 5.30
C ARG A 31 25.96 -7.27 4.49
N SER A 32 27.15 -6.84 4.91
CA SER A 32 27.91 -5.79 4.21
C SER A 32 28.22 -6.21 2.77
N THR A 33 28.55 -7.49 2.55
CA THR A 33 28.76 -8.06 1.22
C THR A 33 27.47 -8.06 0.39
N TYR A 34 26.32 -8.43 0.99
CA TYR A 34 25.02 -8.35 0.30
C TYR A 34 24.71 -6.92 -0.19
N TYR A 35 24.81 -5.92 0.69
CA TYR A 35 24.53 -4.53 0.32
C TYR A 35 25.56 -3.98 -0.68
N ARG A 36 26.83 -4.38 -0.57
CA ARG A 36 27.86 -4.06 -1.56
C ARG A 36 27.50 -4.64 -2.92
N TRP A 37 27.08 -5.91 -3.00
CA TRP A 37 26.62 -6.51 -4.25
C TRP A 37 25.40 -5.79 -4.82
N LYS A 38 24.42 -5.37 -4.00
CA LYS A 38 23.30 -4.56 -4.50
C LYS A 38 23.76 -3.23 -5.10
N LYS A 39 24.79 -2.60 -4.53
CA LYS A 39 25.33 -1.33 -5.02
C LYS A 39 26.15 -1.50 -6.31
N GLU A 40 26.96 -2.55 -6.39
CA GLU A 40 27.93 -2.75 -7.47
C GLU A 40 27.35 -3.52 -8.67
N ASP A 41 26.28 -4.31 -8.48
CA ASP A 41 25.70 -5.18 -9.50
C ASP A 41 24.19 -4.93 -9.63
N ALA A 42 23.80 -4.13 -10.62
CA ALA A 42 22.41 -3.75 -10.87
C ALA A 42 21.52 -4.96 -11.17
N ARG A 43 22.05 -6.00 -11.83
CA ARG A 43 21.30 -7.23 -12.12
C ARG A 43 21.02 -7.99 -10.83
N PHE A 44 22.03 -8.14 -9.97
CA PHE A 44 21.85 -8.75 -8.65
C PHE A 44 20.86 -7.96 -7.79
N SER A 45 20.92 -6.62 -7.81
CA SER A 45 19.96 -5.80 -7.07
C SER A 45 18.52 -6.10 -7.49
N LYS A 46 18.23 -6.12 -8.79
CA LYS A 46 16.90 -6.42 -9.31
C LYS A 46 16.42 -7.80 -8.88
N LEU A 47 17.27 -8.82 -9.00
CA LEU A 47 16.95 -10.19 -8.59
C LEU A 47 16.73 -10.30 -7.08
N ALA A 48 17.50 -9.56 -6.27
CA ALA A 48 17.33 -9.54 -4.82
C ALA A 48 16.02 -8.88 -4.41
N ASP A 49 15.63 -7.78 -5.07
CA ASP A 49 14.35 -7.12 -4.82
C ASP A 49 13.17 -8.00 -5.25
N GLU A 50 13.31 -8.75 -6.34
CA GLU A 50 12.33 -9.74 -6.79
C GLU A 50 12.22 -10.91 -5.80
N ALA A 51 13.34 -11.51 -5.40
CA ALA A 51 13.35 -12.58 -4.40
C ALA A 51 12.73 -12.15 -3.07
N LEU A 52 12.98 -10.91 -2.63
CA LEU A 52 12.34 -10.36 -1.43
C LEU A 52 10.83 -10.23 -1.58
N ARG A 53 10.34 -9.74 -2.73
CA ARG A 53 8.89 -9.66 -3.00
C ARG A 53 8.24 -11.04 -2.97
N GLU A 54 8.84 -12.02 -3.63
CA GLU A 54 8.37 -13.41 -3.62
C GLU A 54 8.31 -13.97 -2.18
N GLY A 55 9.37 -13.76 -1.39
CA GLY A 55 9.41 -14.19 0.00
C GLY A 55 8.37 -13.51 0.88
N VAL A 56 8.08 -12.22 0.64
CA VAL A 56 7.00 -11.51 1.36
C VAL A 56 5.63 -12.10 1.02
N MET A 57 5.37 -12.42 -0.25
CA MET A 57 4.11 -13.06 -0.65
C MET A 57 3.95 -14.43 0.05
N LEU A 58 5.00 -15.25 0.07
CA LEU A 58 4.96 -16.54 0.77
C LEU A 58 4.67 -16.39 2.28
N VAL A 59 5.28 -15.40 2.93
CA VAL A 59 5.03 -15.13 4.35
C VAL A 59 3.61 -14.61 4.58
N ASN A 60 3.05 -13.84 3.65
CA ASN A 60 1.66 -13.40 3.71
C ASN A 60 0.70 -14.61 3.62
N ASP A 61 0.90 -15.51 2.66
CA ASP A 61 0.07 -16.72 2.54
C ASP A 61 0.10 -17.56 3.83
N LEU A 62 1.30 -17.68 4.44
CA LEU A 62 1.45 -18.35 5.73
C LEU A 62 0.70 -17.60 6.83
N ALA A 63 0.83 -16.28 6.90
CA ALA A 63 0.14 -15.46 7.90
C ALA A 63 -1.39 -15.55 7.76
N GLU A 64 -1.92 -15.59 6.53
CA GLU A 64 -3.34 -15.80 6.25
C GLU A 64 -3.82 -17.17 6.75
N ASN A 65 -3.05 -18.22 6.48
CA ASN A 65 -3.38 -19.55 7.00
C ASN A 65 -3.34 -19.62 8.54
N GLN A 66 -2.39 -18.92 9.16
CA GLN A 66 -2.32 -18.83 10.63
C GLN A 66 -3.50 -18.02 11.21
N LEU A 67 -3.95 -16.97 10.51
CA LEU A 67 -5.14 -16.23 10.90
C LEU A 67 -6.39 -17.13 10.85
N LEU A 68 -6.55 -17.93 9.79
CA LEU A 68 -7.65 -18.90 9.69
C LEU A 68 -7.62 -19.93 10.83
N SER A 69 -6.44 -20.44 11.16
CA SER A 69 -6.25 -21.35 12.29
C SER A 69 -6.65 -20.70 13.62
N ALA A 70 -6.21 -19.46 13.86
CA ALA A 70 -6.60 -18.70 15.04
C ALA A 70 -8.11 -18.46 15.13
N ILE A 71 -8.78 -18.19 14.00
CA ILE A 71 -10.24 -18.06 13.93
C ILE A 71 -10.93 -19.37 14.30
N LYS A 72 -10.44 -20.51 13.76
CA LYS A 72 -10.94 -21.85 14.10
C LYS A 72 -10.82 -22.14 15.60
N ASP A 73 -9.74 -21.66 16.22
CA ASP A 73 -9.48 -21.79 17.66
C ASP A 73 -10.19 -20.74 18.51
N ARG A 74 -11.18 -20.02 17.94
CA ARG A 74 -12.00 -19.00 18.61
C ARG A 74 -11.20 -17.82 19.17
N ASN A 75 -10.06 -17.49 18.57
CA ASN A 75 -9.30 -16.29 18.93
C ASN A 75 -10.09 -15.04 18.51
N MET A 76 -10.66 -14.34 19.49
CA MET A 76 -11.54 -13.20 19.21
C MET A 76 -10.83 -12.04 18.52
N THR A 77 -9.55 -11.79 18.82
CA THR A 77 -8.78 -10.74 18.15
C THR A 77 -8.65 -11.02 16.65
N GLY A 78 -8.37 -12.28 16.27
CA GLY A 78 -8.31 -12.70 14.87
C GLY A 78 -9.65 -12.56 14.15
N ILE A 79 -10.74 -12.98 14.80
CA ILE A 79 -12.11 -12.84 14.27
C ILE A 79 -12.48 -11.37 14.04
N ILE A 80 -12.23 -10.51 15.03
CA ILE A 80 -12.51 -9.07 14.94
C ILE A 80 -11.67 -8.46 13.80
N PHE A 81 -10.37 -8.77 13.74
CA PHE A 81 -9.49 -8.28 12.69
C PHE A 81 -10.00 -8.67 11.30
N TRP A 82 -10.39 -9.94 11.11
CA TRP A 82 -10.93 -10.41 9.82
C TRP A 82 -12.20 -9.66 9.43
N LEU A 83 -13.18 -9.59 10.34
CA LEU A 83 -14.48 -8.96 10.07
C LEU A 83 -14.34 -7.47 9.76
N ARG A 84 -13.51 -6.73 10.50
CA ARG A 84 -13.28 -5.29 10.25
C ARG A 84 -12.77 -5.00 8.84
N ASN A 85 -11.93 -5.89 8.30
CA ASN A 85 -11.31 -5.72 6.99
C ASN A 85 -12.10 -6.33 5.82
N HIS A 86 -12.95 -7.34 6.08
CA HIS A 86 -13.62 -8.11 5.02
C HIS A 86 -15.15 -8.00 5.03
N HIS A 87 -15.75 -7.33 6.01
CA HIS A 87 -17.19 -7.16 6.11
C HIS A 87 -17.57 -5.72 6.45
N THR A 88 -18.23 -5.04 5.51
CA THR A 88 -18.58 -3.60 5.59
C THR A 88 -19.35 -3.19 6.84
N SER A 89 -20.26 -4.04 7.35
CA SER A 89 -20.96 -3.79 8.61
C SER A 89 -20.06 -3.65 9.85
N TYR A 90 -18.84 -4.19 9.81
CA TYR A 90 -17.86 -4.15 10.90
C TYR A 90 -16.70 -3.21 10.61
N THR A 91 -16.66 -2.57 9.43
CA THR A 91 -15.65 -1.58 9.09
C THR A 91 -15.81 -0.33 9.96
N ASP A 92 -14.69 0.31 10.29
CA ASP A 92 -14.70 1.53 11.09
C ASP A 92 -15.46 2.64 10.34
N LYS A 93 -16.49 3.18 10.99
CA LYS A 93 -17.25 4.32 10.48
C LYS A 93 -16.63 5.60 11.02
N ILE A 94 -16.06 6.40 10.14
CA ILE A 94 -15.63 7.77 10.49
C ILE A 94 -16.91 8.61 10.62
N GLN A 95 -17.27 9.01 11.84
CA GLN A 95 -18.29 10.02 12.04
C GLN A 95 -17.68 11.41 11.84
N ILE A 96 -18.13 12.11 10.79
CA ILE A 96 -17.76 13.50 10.54
C ILE A 96 -18.83 14.39 11.18
N SER A 97 -18.52 14.95 12.34
CA SER A 97 -19.35 15.99 12.97
C SER A 97 -18.80 17.36 12.57
N GLY A 98 -19.40 17.99 11.57
CA GLY A 98 -19.06 19.35 11.15
C GLY A 98 -20.31 20.13 10.75
N LYS A 99 -20.40 21.41 11.11
CA LYS A 99 -21.34 22.32 10.48
C LYS A 99 -20.81 22.60 9.07
N ILE A 100 -21.52 22.12 8.06
CA ILE A 100 -21.29 22.57 6.68
C ILE A 100 -21.80 24.01 6.63
N GLU A 101 -20.90 25.00 6.66
CA GLU A 101 -21.26 26.39 6.42
C GLU A 101 -21.64 26.54 4.95
N THR A 102 -22.94 26.41 4.65
CA THR A 102 -23.49 26.59 3.30
C THR A 102 -23.59 28.06 2.88
N ASN A 103 -23.31 29.01 3.78
CA ASN A 103 -23.38 30.45 3.54
C ASN A 103 -22.03 31.07 3.16
N GLN A 104 -21.25 30.40 2.30
CA GLN A 104 -20.15 31.09 1.65
C GLN A 104 -20.72 31.95 0.51
N GLU A 105 -20.68 33.28 0.68
CA GLU A 105 -20.94 34.18 -0.43
C GLU A 105 -19.98 33.86 -1.58
N LEU A 106 -20.51 33.77 -2.81
CA LEU A 106 -19.70 33.52 -3.99
C LEU A 106 -18.55 34.52 -4.07
N SER A 107 -17.34 34.02 -4.29
CA SER A 107 -16.18 34.87 -4.48
C SER A 107 -16.37 35.75 -5.73
N PRO A 108 -15.66 36.90 -5.84
CA PRO A 108 -15.79 37.79 -6.99
C PRO A 108 -15.53 37.09 -8.33
N SER A 109 -14.60 36.13 -8.36
CA SER A 109 -14.30 35.34 -9.56
C SER A 109 -15.42 34.34 -9.89
N GLN A 110 -16.01 33.69 -8.90
CA GLN A 110 -17.16 32.80 -9.08
C GLN A 110 -18.40 33.58 -9.56
N LYS A 111 -18.67 34.76 -8.98
CA LYS A 111 -19.73 35.67 -9.43
C LYS A 111 -19.54 36.06 -10.90
N ALA A 112 -18.31 36.38 -11.32
CA ALA A 112 -18.00 36.72 -12.70
C ALA A 112 -18.23 35.52 -13.66
N LEU A 113 -17.86 34.30 -13.23
CA LEU A 113 -18.09 33.08 -14.00
C LEU A 113 -19.58 32.79 -14.18
N VAL A 114 -20.37 32.88 -13.10
CA VAL A 114 -21.82 32.69 -13.12
C VAL A 114 -22.49 33.74 -14.01
N LYS A 115 -22.07 35.00 -13.92
CA LYS A 115 -22.57 36.09 -14.78
C LYS A 115 -22.26 35.84 -16.26
N LYS A 116 -21.05 35.35 -16.57
CA LYS A 116 -20.67 34.98 -17.94
C LYS A 116 -21.52 33.81 -18.46
N ALA A 117 -21.75 32.80 -17.63
CA ALA A 117 -22.59 31.65 -17.98
C ALA A 117 -24.05 32.07 -18.22
N LEU A 118 -24.64 32.91 -17.36
CA LEU A 118 -25.99 33.45 -17.51
C LEU A 118 -26.17 34.26 -18.81
N LYS A 119 -25.15 35.03 -19.19
CA LYS A 119 -25.14 35.80 -20.44
C LYS A 119 -25.07 34.88 -21.66
N LEU A 120 -24.28 33.82 -21.60
CA LEU A 120 -24.15 32.84 -22.69
C LEU A 120 -25.39 31.95 -22.84
N SER A 121 -26.11 31.67 -21.74
CA SER A 121 -27.35 30.89 -21.77
C SER A 121 -28.59 31.71 -22.18
N GLY A 122 -28.42 33.00 -22.50
CA GLY A 122 -29.51 33.88 -22.92
C GLY A 122 -30.51 34.24 -21.81
N LEU A 123 -30.18 33.98 -20.54
CA LEU A 123 -31.05 34.25 -19.39
C LEU A 123 -30.87 35.67 -18.82
N ASP A 124 -29.94 36.45 -19.38
CA ASP A 124 -29.68 37.84 -19.00
C ASP A 124 -30.65 38.81 -19.72
N ASN A 125 -31.95 38.54 -19.61
CA ASN A 125 -33.01 39.37 -20.20
C ASN A 125 -33.31 40.58 -19.29
N LYS A 126 -32.48 41.62 -19.39
CA LYS A 126 -32.98 42.99 -19.19
C LYS A 126 -33.81 43.38 -20.41
N ASN A 127 -35.06 42.95 -20.45
CA ASN A 127 -36.17 43.65 -21.11
C ASN A 127 -37.47 42.86 -20.88
N ASN A 128 -38.22 43.26 -19.86
CA ASN A 128 -39.67 43.18 -19.93
C ASN A 128 -40.21 44.59 -19.68
N LYS A 129 -40.16 45.40 -20.74
CA LYS A 129 -41.06 46.52 -21.00
C LYS A 129 -41.04 46.83 -22.49
#